data_AF-F6HJF3-F1
#
_entry.id   AF-F6HJF3-F1
#
_cell.length_a   1.000
_cell.length_b   1.000
_cell.length_c   1.000
_cell.angle_alpha   90.00
_cell.angle_beta   90.00
_cell.angle_gamma   90.00
#
_symmetry.space_group_name_H-M   'P 1'
#
loop_
_entity.id
_entity.type
_entity.pdbx_description
1 polymer ?
#
loop_
_entity_poly.entity_id
_entity_poly.type
_entity_poly.pdbx_seq_one_letter_code
_entity_poly.pdbx_strand_id
1 'polypeptide(L)'
;MVIWTHTWGVLSTQHTEELEKCMGSIVPSETVEKFNYEGLCKALEQLSDFEEKADSRVTQSGVLKGLNSDDIKQVGQGLILQDGCTGFFQKILKNNNLKADVHGLSYCWCGDFVRSAFSSGDMGVLRVYSNELACEESISTGEIIKKMEYVVEKL
;
A
#
# COMPACT_ATOMS: atom_id res chain seq x y z
N MET A 1 6.39 -25.25 -1.44
CA MET A 1 6.34 -24.27 -0.34
C MET A 1 7.67 -23.52 -0.13
N VAL A 2 8.83 -24.18 -0.09
CA VAL A 2 10.15 -23.54 0.19
C VAL A 2 10.60 -22.49 -0.84
N ILE A 3 10.25 -22.67 -2.12
CA ILE A 3 10.65 -21.75 -3.20
C ILE A 3 9.89 -20.41 -3.11
N TRP A 4 8.61 -20.46 -2.71
CA TRP A 4 7.74 -19.28 -2.59
C TRP A 4 8.22 -18.31 -1.51
N THR A 5 8.61 -18.85 -0.34
CA THR A 5 9.20 -18.08 0.75
C THR A 5 10.56 -17.48 0.39
N HIS A 6 11.34 -18.14 -0.47
CA HIS A 6 12.64 -17.63 -0.91
C HIS A 6 12.50 -16.44 -1.87
N THR A 7 11.65 -16.55 -2.90
CA THR A 7 11.42 -15.45 -3.85
C THR A 7 10.87 -14.21 -3.14
N TRP A 8 9.86 -14.38 -2.28
CA TRP A 8 9.35 -13.27 -1.47
C TRP A 8 10.44 -12.68 -0.55
N GLY A 9 11.23 -13.53 0.11
CA GLY A 9 12.35 -13.10 0.95
C GLY A 9 13.29 -12.16 0.19
N VAL A 10 13.80 -12.60 -0.98
CA VAL A 10 14.70 -11.81 -1.82
C VAL A 10 14.07 -10.49 -2.25
N LEU A 11 12.82 -10.51 -2.73
CA LEU A 11 12.12 -9.31 -3.18
C LEU A 11 11.88 -8.32 -2.04
N SER A 12 11.48 -8.81 -0.86
CA SER A 12 11.20 -7.98 0.31
C SER A 12 12.46 -7.33 0.88
N THR A 13 13.58 -8.06 0.93
CA THR A 13 14.88 -7.52 1.31
C THR A 13 15.33 -6.45 0.32
N GLN A 14 15.30 -6.75 -0.99
CA GLN A 14 15.69 -5.79 -2.02
C GLN A 14 14.81 -4.54 -1.98
N HIS A 15 13.49 -4.69 -1.78
CA HIS A 15 12.58 -3.55 -1.64
C HIS A 15 12.94 -2.67 -0.45
N THR A 16 13.25 -3.27 0.70
CA THR A 16 13.61 -2.53 1.92
C THR A 16 14.91 -1.73 1.71
N GLU A 17 15.96 -2.38 1.19
CA GLU A 17 17.25 -1.74 0.94
C GLU A 17 17.16 -0.60 -0.09
N GLU A 18 16.44 -0.81 -1.18
CA GLU A 18 16.25 0.22 -2.21
C GLU A 18 15.38 1.38 -1.71
N LEU A 19 14.35 1.11 -0.90
CA LEU A 19 13.52 2.15 -0.27
C LEU A 19 14.35 2.99 0.69
N GLU A 20 15.15 2.37 1.56
CA GLU A 20 16.05 3.09 2.48
C GLU A 20 17.02 3.99 1.72
N LYS A 21 17.58 3.50 0.62
CA LYS A 21 18.47 4.29 -0.25
C LYS A 21 17.73 5.46 -0.91
N CYS A 22 16.52 5.23 -1.42
CA CYS A 22 15.68 6.27 -2.02
C CYS A 22 15.29 7.35 -1.00
N MET A 23 14.84 6.93 0.18
CA MET A 23 14.52 7.86 1.28
C MET A 23 15.76 8.64 1.74
N GLY A 24 16.94 7.99 1.80
CA GLY A 24 18.20 8.65 2.12
C GLY A 24 18.65 9.70 1.08
N SER A 25 18.22 9.59 -0.18
CA SER A 25 18.50 10.62 -1.20
C SER A 25 17.47 11.75 -1.22
N ILE A 26 16.24 11.48 -0.78
CA ILE A 26 15.12 12.42 -0.81
C ILE A 26 15.05 13.27 0.48
N VAL A 27 15.24 12.63 1.63
CA VAL A 27 15.08 13.30 2.93
C VAL A 27 16.30 14.20 3.17
N PRO A 28 16.10 15.52 3.34
CA PRO A 28 17.19 16.43 3.64
C PRO A 28 17.88 16.04 4.95
N SER A 29 19.22 16.09 4.97
CA SER A 29 20.01 15.83 6.17
C SER A 29 19.92 16.96 7.21
N GLU A 30 19.44 18.13 6.80
CA GLU A 30 19.35 19.34 7.61
C GLU A 30 17.91 19.85 7.69
N THR A 31 17.61 20.64 8.72
CA THR A 31 16.30 21.25 8.89
C THR A 31 16.04 22.25 7.76
N VAL A 32 14.95 22.04 7.02
CA VAL A 32 14.60 22.92 5.92
C VAL A 32 13.96 24.20 6.46
N GLU A 33 14.59 25.36 6.25
CA GLU A 33 14.10 26.65 6.75
C GLU A 33 12.86 27.17 6.00
N LYS A 34 12.68 26.77 4.73
CA LYS A 34 11.58 27.21 3.87
C LYS A 34 11.04 26.06 3.03
N PHE A 35 9.72 26.05 2.83
CA PHE A 35 9.09 25.09 1.94
C PHE A 35 9.67 25.19 0.51
N ASN A 36 10.19 24.07 -0.01
CA ASN A 36 10.73 23.96 -1.36
C ASN A 36 9.84 23.05 -2.20
N TYR A 37 8.90 23.66 -2.93
CA TYR A 37 7.96 22.92 -3.78
C TYR A 37 8.67 22.12 -4.89
N GLU A 38 9.63 22.71 -5.59
CA GLU A 38 10.36 22.03 -6.67
C GLU A 38 11.17 20.85 -6.15
N GLY A 39 11.80 21.01 -4.98
CA GLY A 39 12.50 19.92 -4.30
C GLY A 39 11.57 18.78 -3.91
N LEU A 40 10.36 19.10 -3.43
CA LEU A 40 9.32 18.10 -3.14
C LEU A 40 8.88 17.37 -4.41
N CYS A 41 8.61 18.08 -5.52
CA CYS A 41 8.23 17.42 -6.78
C CYS A 41 9.31 16.44 -7.26
N LYS A 42 10.59 16.86 -7.28
CA LYS A 42 11.72 15.99 -7.67
C LYS A 42 11.88 14.77 -6.75
N ALA A 43 11.64 14.96 -5.45
CA ALA A 43 11.63 13.87 -4.50
C ALA A 43 10.53 12.85 -4.79
N LEU A 44 9.31 13.33 -5.11
CA LEU A 44 8.19 12.46 -5.42
C LEU A 44 8.38 11.74 -6.76
N GLU A 45 9.01 12.37 -7.76
CA GLU A 45 9.43 11.72 -9.00
C GLU A 45 10.41 10.56 -8.72
N GLN A 46 11.44 10.78 -7.89
CA GLN A 46 12.38 9.72 -7.52
C GLN A 46 11.71 8.55 -6.79
N LEU A 47 10.78 8.85 -5.88
CA LEU A 47 10.01 7.83 -5.18
C LEU A 47 9.12 7.04 -6.15
N SER A 48 8.48 7.74 -7.09
CA SER A 48 7.66 7.15 -8.15
C SER A 48 8.48 6.18 -9.03
N ASP A 49 9.68 6.58 -9.45
CA ASP A 49 10.59 5.72 -10.22
C ASP A 49 11.00 4.45 -9.45
N PHE A 50 11.14 4.55 -8.11
CA PHE A 50 11.41 3.41 -7.26
C PHE A 50 10.18 2.48 -7.16
N GLU A 51 9.01 3.04 -6.89
CA GLU A 51 7.74 2.30 -6.78
C GLU A 51 7.45 1.51 -8.07
N GLU A 52 7.62 2.13 -9.24
CA GLU A 52 7.41 1.48 -10.54
C GLU A 52 8.32 0.26 -10.74
N LYS A 53 9.60 0.39 -10.36
CA LYS A 53 10.58 -0.70 -10.46
C LYS A 53 10.25 -1.82 -9.47
N ALA A 54 9.85 -1.48 -8.25
CA ALA A 54 9.45 -2.45 -7.24
C ALA A 54 8.24 -3.26 -7.69
N ASP A 55 7.20 -2.60 -8.19
CA ASP A 55 5.98 -3.22 -8.70
C ASP A 55 6.25 -4.11 -9.91
N SER A 56 7.11 -3.65 -10.82
CA SER A 56 7.53 -4.41 -11.99
C SER A 56 8.20 -5.73 -11.60
N ARG A 57 9.11 -5.71 -10.60
CA ARG A 57 9.76 -6.93 -10.11
C ARG A 57 8.77 -7.92 -9.50
N VAL A 58 7.82 -7.42 -8.71
CA VAL A 58 6.80 -8.27 -8.07
C VAL A 58 5.93 -8.94 -9.12
N THR A 59 5.45 -8.18 -10.10
CA THR A 59 4.64 -8.70 -11.20
C THR A 59 5.42 -9.74 -12.01
N GLN A 60 6.67 -9.42 -12.41
CA GLN A 60 7.51 -10.31 -13.22
C GLN A 60 7.90 -11.61 -12.48
N SER A 61 8.05 -11.54 -11.16
CA SER A 61 8.40 -12.71 -10.35
C SER A 61 7.27 -13.76 -10.27
N GLY A 62 6.02 -13.35 -10.54
CA GLY A 62 4.84 -14.21 -10.35
C GLY A 62 4.58 -14.56 -8.88
N VAL A 63 5.23 -13.89 -7.92
CA VAL A 63 5.08 -14.16 -6.47
C VAL A 63 3.69 -13.85 -5.93
N LEU A 64 2.79 -13.28 -6.72
CA LEU A 64 1.40 -13.08 -6.35
C LEU A 64 0.46 -14.08 -7.00
N LYS A 65 0.94 -14.98 -7.89
CA LYS A 65 0.09 -15.92 -8.65
C LYS A 65 -0.23 -17.18 -7.87
N GLY A 66 -1.51 -17.56 -7.81
CA GLY A 66 -1.95 -18.77 -7.11
C GLY A 66 -2.32 -18.56 -5.64
N LEU A 67 -2.35 -17.32 -5.16
CA LEU A 67 -2.85 -16.97 -3.85
C LEU A 67 -4.38 -17.11 -3.82
N ASN A 68 -4.90 -17.62 -2.71
CA ASN A 68 -6.34 -17.68 -2.50
C ASN A 68 -6.86 -16.34 -1.97
N SER A 69 -7.95 -15.84 -2.55
CA SER A 69 -8.52 -14.53 -2.21
C SER A 69 -9.16 -14.51 -0.80
N ASP A 70 -9.68 -15.62 -0.31
CA ASP A 70 -10.21 -15.73 1.05
C ASP A 70 -9.07 -15.75 2.07
N ASP A 71 -7.97 -16.46 1.78
CA ASP A 71 -6.76 -16.41 2.62
C ASP A 71 -6.19 -14.99 2.70
N ILE A 72 -6.15 -14.26 1.57
CA ILE A 72 -5.72 -12.84 1.55
C ILE A 72 -6.59 -12.00 2.48
N LYS A 73 -7.92 -12.13 2.41
CA LYS A 73 -8.86 -11.38 3.26
C LYS A 73 -8.67 -11.75 4.73
N GLN A 74 -8.51 -13.04 5.03
CA GLN A 74 -8.29 -13.52 6.39
C GLN A 74 -7.00 -12.95 6.98
N VAL A 75 -5.89 -12.94 6.22
CA VAL A 75 -4.63 -12.32 6.67
C VAL A 75 -4.81 -10.81 6.82
N GLY A 76 -5.53 -10.16 5.90
CA GLY A 76 -5.86 -8.73 5.99
C GLY A 76 -6.60 -8.37 7.27
N GLN A 77 -7.60 -9.16 7.68
CA GLN A 77 -8.33 -8.96 8.95
C GLN A 77 -7.43 -9.05 10.19
N GLY A 78 -6.37 -9.86 10.11
CA GLY A 78 -5.36 -10.00 11.15
C GLY A 78 -4.28 -8.91 11.15
N LEU A 79 -4.33 -7.94 10.23
CA LEU A 79 -3.33 -6.87 10.14
C LEU A 79 -3.39 -5.98 11.39
N ILE A 80 -2.24 -5.84 12.04
CA ILE A 80 -2.08 -4.92 13.17
C ILE A 80 -1.86 -3.52 12.60
N LEU A 81 -2.85 -2.65 12.75
CA LEU A 81 -2.73 -1.24 12.41
C LEU A 81 -1.83 -0.52 13.40
N GLN A 82 -1.16 0.54 12.93
CA GLN A 82 -0.33 1.39 13.78
C GLN A 82 -1.14 1.96 14.96
N ASP A 83 -0.50 2.07 16.13
CA ASP A 83 -1.10 2.63 17.33
C ASP A 83 -1.81 3.96 17.06
N GLY A 84 -3.06 4.06 17.51
CA GLY A 84 -3.91 5.23 17.30
C GLY A 84 -4.69 5.26 15.99
N CYS A 85 -4.33 4.46 14.97
CA CYS A 85 -5.03 4.41 13.68
C CYS A 85 -6.50 4.02 13.84
N THR A 86 -6.77 2.89 14.51
CA THR A 86 -8.14 2.43 14.78
C THR A 86 -8.94 3.47 15.56
N GLY A 87 -8.35 4.06 16.59
CA GLY A 87 -9.00 5.09 17.41
C GLY A 87 -9.31 6.37 16.64
N PHE A 88 -8.44 6.76 15.71
CA PHE A 88 -8.66 7.90 14.81
C PHE A 88 -9.88 7.67 13.92
N PHE A 89 -9.92 6.55 13.18
CA PHE A 89 -11.03 6.25 12.28
C PHE A 89 -12.35 6.06 13.04
N GLN A 90 -12.34 5.34 14.16
CA GLN A 90 -13.53 5.18 15.00
C GLN A 90 -14.09 6.52 15.49
N LYS A 91 -13.23 7.47 15.92
CA LYS A 91 -13.68 8.79 16.38
C LYS A 91 -14.36 9.58 15.27
N ILE A 92 -13.85 9.47 14.04
CA ILE A 92 -14.40 10.19 12.90
C ILE A 92 -15.72 9.56 12.45
N LEU A 93 -15.73 8.25 12.26
CA LEU A 93 -16.88 7.50 11.75
C LEU A 93 -18.07 7.48 12.72
N LYS A 94 -17.81 7.58 14.03
CA LYS A 94 -18.86 7.65 15.07
C LYS A 94 -19.33 9.08 15.36
N ASN A 95 -18.70 10.09 14.74
CA ASN A 95 -19.07 11.48 14.99
C ASN A 95 -20.21 11.93 14.07
N ASN A 96 -21.44 11.80 14.56
CA ASN A 96 -22.65 12.22 13.84
C ASN A 96 -22.72 13.73 13.54
N ASN A 97 -21.89 14.56 14.19
CA ASN A 97 -21.84 16.00 13.93
C ASN A 97 -20.85 16.36 12.82
N LEU A 98 -19.98 15.43 12.41
CA LEU A 98 -19.04 15.64 11.33
C LEU A 98 -19.71 15.28 10.00
N LYS A 99 -19.97 16.29 9.16
CA LYS A 99 -20.46 16.10 7.78
C LYS A 99 -19.29 15.91 6.81
N ALA A 100 -18.48 14.88 7.02
CA ALA A 100 -17.36 14.56 6.14
C ALA A 100 -17.32 13.05 5.88
N ASP A 101 -17.15 12.69 4.61
CA ASP A 101 -16.89 11.32 4.21
C ASP A 101 -15.39 11.01 4.35
N VAL A 102 -15.09 9.80 4.83
CA VAL A 102 -13.72 9.32 4.95
C VAL A 102 -13.44 8.32 3.85
N HIS A 103 -12.36 8.55 3.12
CA HIS A 103 -11.91 7.69 2.04
C HIS A 103 -10.45 7.31 2.27
N GLY A 104 -10.13 6.02 2.11
CA GLY A 104 -8.76 5.52 2.11
C GLY A 104 -8.22 5.46 0.69
N LEU A 105 -7.04 6.01 0.46
CA LEU A 105 -6.29 5.86 -0.79
C LEU A 105 -5.08 4.98 -0.50
N SER A 106 -4.96 3.86 -1.18
CA SER A 106 -3.87 2.90 -0.96
C SER A 106 -3.25 2.46 -2.26
N TYR A 107 -1.93 2.41 -2.31
CA TYR A 107 -1.19 1.87 -3.44
C TYR A 107 -1.05 0.33 -3.40
N CYS A 108 -1.66 -0.33 -2.40
CA CYS A 108 -1.54 -1.78 -2.23
C CYS A 108 -1.95 -2.54 -3.49
N TRP A 109 -1.18 -3.57 -3.84
CA TRP A 109 -1.42 -4.46 -4.98
C TRP A 109 -2.74 -5.25 -4.89
N CYS A 110 -3.38 -5.30 -3.72
CA CYS A 110 -4.65 -6.00 -3.50
C CYS A 110 -5.60 -5.17 -2.63
N GLY A 111 -6.66 -4.64 -3.23
CA GLY A 111 -7.67 -3.88 -2.49
C GLY A 111 -8.43 -4.71 -1.45
N ASP A 112 -8.67 -5.99 -1.72
CA ASP A 112 -9.33 -6.87 -0.76
C ASP A 112 -8.53 -7.06 0.52
N PHE A 113 -7.19 -7.06 0.44
CA PHE A 113 -6.32 -7.08 1.61
C PHE A 113 -6.55 -5.84 2.50
N VAL A 114 -6.50 -4.65 1.91
CA VAL A 114 -6.64 -3.38 2.65
C VAL A 114 -8.05 -3.21 3.19
N ARG A 115 -9.09 -3.49 2.38
CA ARG A 115 -10.49 -3.43 2.84
C ARG A 115 -10.72 -4.38 4.02
N SER A 116 -10.12 -5.56 3.98
CA SER A 116 -10.23 -6.55 5.07
C SER A 116 -9.55 -6.07 6.34
N ALA A 117 -8.42 -5.36 6.25
CA ALA A 117 -7.76 -4.74 7.40
C ALA A 117 -8.63 -3.67 8.09
N PHE A 118 -9.43 -2.91 7.33
CA PHE A 118 -10.37 -1.94 7.90
C PHE A 118 -11.73 -2.53 8.27
N SER A 119 -12.00 -3.79 7.89
CA SER A 119 -13.23 -4.47 8.28
C SER A 119 -13.17 -4.97 9.73
N SER A 120 -11.97 -5.11 10.31
CA SER A 120 -11.80 -5.45 11.72
C SER A 120 -12.01 -4.22 12.62
N GLY A 121 -12.41 -4.42 13.88
CA GLY A 121 -12.41 -3.35 14.88
C GLY A 121 -13.50 -2.27 14.77
N ASP A 122 -14.71 -2.58 14.28
CA ASP A 122 -15.87 -1.66 14.30
C ASP A 122 -15.63 -0.34 13.54
N MET A 123 -14.76 -0.37 12.53
CA MET A 123 -14.45 0.77 11.65
C MET A 123 -15.39 0.86 10.44
N GLY A 124 -16.46 0.06 10.38
CA GLY A 124 -17.43 0.06 9.28
C GLY A 124 -16.77 -0.14 7.90
N VAL A 125 -17.53 0.11 6.83
CA VAL A 125 -17.00 0.04 5.46
C VAL A 125 -16.33 1.38 5.12
N LEU A 126 -15.07 1.54 5.51
CA LEU A 126 -14.22 2.60 4.96
C LEU A 126 -14.15 2.42 3.44
N ARG A 127 -14.48 3.47 2.65
CA ARG A 127 -14.30 3.40 1.20
C ARG A 127 -12.82 3.46 0.88
N VAL A 128 -12.25 2.34 0.49
CA VAL A 128 -10.85 2.23 0.07
C VAL A 128 -10.77 2.16 -1.46
N TYR A 129 -9.97 3.06 -2.03
CA TYR A 129 -9.53 3.02 -3.42
C TYR A 129 -8.10 2.52 -3.45
N SER A 130 -7.85 1.54 -4.31
CA SER A 130 -6.54 0.92 -4.46
C SER A 130 -6.41 0.20 -5.79
N ASN A 131 -5.22 -0.32 -6.05
CA ASN A 131 -5.02 -1.35 -7.06
C ASN A 131 -5.75 -2.64 -6.66
N GLU A 132 -5.98 -3.52 -7.63
CA GLU A 132 -6.62 -4.82 -7.40
C GLU A 132 -5.74 -5.96 -7.88
N LEU A 133 -5.74 -7.07 -7.15
CA LEU A 133 -5.11 -8.30 -7.59
C LEU A 133 -6.14 -9.09 -8.39
N ALA A 134 -5.89 -9.30 -9.68
CA ALA A 134 -6.80 -10.06 -10.53
C ALA A 134 -6.88 -11.51 -10.04
N CYS A 135 -8.11 -12.02 -9.95
CA CYS A 135 -8.40 -13.39 -9.56
C CYS A 135 -9.35 -14.04 -10.57
N GLU A 136 -9.09 -15.30 -10.88
CA GLU A 136 -10.04 -16.18 -11.54
C GLU A 136 -10.67 -17.06 -10.44
N GLU A 137 -11.98 -16.97 -10.31
CA GLU A 137 -12.72 -17.53 -9.16
C GLU A 137 -12.17 -16.98 -7.83
N SER A 138 -11.42 -17.78 -7.08
CA SER A 138 -10.79 -17.40 -5.82
C SER A 138 -9.26 -17.45 -5.87
N ILE A 139 -8.66 -17.62 -7.04
CA ILE A 139 -7.22 -17.82 -7.20
C ILE A 139 -6.63 -16.66 -8.00
N SER A 140 -5.60 -16.03 -7.47
CA SER A 140 -4.95 -14.90 -8.12
C SER A 140 -4.21 -15.31 -9.40
N THR A 141 -4.36 -14.51 -10.45
CA THR A 141 -3.60 -14.68 -11.70
C THR A 141 -2.17 -14.16 -11.56
N GLY A 142 -1.93 -13.33 -10.54
CA GLY A 142 -0.68 -12.59 -10.31
C GLY A 142 -0.63 -11.24 -11.00
N GLU A 143 -1.65 -10.88 -11.79
CA GLU A 143 -1.75 -9.59 -12.45
C GLU A 143 -2.33 -8.53 -11.50
N ILE A 144 -1.72 -7.35 -11.50
CA ILE A 144 -2.18 -6.19 -10.72
C ILE A 144 -2.91 -5.25 -11.67
N ILE A 145 -4.20 -5.05 -11.42
CA ILE A 145 -5.01 -4.04 -12.10
C ILE A 145 -4.72 -2.69 -11.42
N LYS A 146 -3.92 -1.87 -12.12
CA LYS A 146 -3.54 -0.54 -11.65
C LYS A 146 -4.73 0.43 -11.79
N LYS A 147 -5.16 1.00 -10.65
CA LYS A 147 -6.21 2.03 -10.55
C LYS A 147 -5.72 3.28 -9.82
N MET A 148 -4.65 3.16 -9.05
CA MET A 148 -3.85 4.27 -8.54
C MET A 148 -2.43 4.01 -9.00
N GLU A 149 -1.83 4.88 -9.80
CA GLU A 149 -0.56 4.55 -10.44
C GLU A 149 0.65 5.17 -9.75
N TYR A 150 0.56 6.39 -9.18
CA TYR A 150 1.75 7.02 -8.60
C TYR A 150 1.48 7.96 -7.42
N VAL A 151 2.50 8.12 -6.55
CA VAL A 151 2.51 9.16 -5.52
C VAL A 151 2.33 10.56 -6.12
N VAL A 152 2.82 10.79 -7.34
CA VAL A 152 2.66 12.06 -8.07
C VAL A 152 1.20 12.36 -8.43
N GLU A 153 0.36 11.33 -8.63
CA GLU A 153 -1.09 11.53 -8.88
C GLU A 153 -1.86 11.96 -7.62
N LYS A 154 -1.20 12.01 -6.45
CA LYS A 154 -1.76 12.50 -5.19
C LYS A 154 -1.46 13.98 -4.93
N LEU A 155 -0.65 14.63 -5.78
CA LEU A 155 -0.39 16.07 -5.75
C LEU A 155 -1.54 16.85 -6.39
#